data_AF-A0A7Y0ABU2-F1
#
_entry.id   AF-A0A7Y0ABU2-F1
#
_cell.length_a   1.000
_cell.length_b   1.000
_cell.length_c   1.000
_cell.angle_alpha   90.00
_cell.angle_beta   90.00
_cell.angle_gamma   90.00
#
_symmetry.space_group_name_H-M   'P 1'
#
loop_
_entity.id
_entity.type
_entity.pdbx_description
1 polymer ?
#
loop_
_entity_poly.entity_id
_entity_poly.type
_entity_poly.pdbx_seq_one_letter_code
_entity_poly.pdbx_strand_id
1 'polypeptide(L)'
;MCDGDWEHSYGIKLLSIDNPGWSVEINVEATLAEEVSIAYQLVEKAKDDWYGVSVEKAVFLGIGDPSKLAFLLARFKQLIETGS
;
A
#
# COMPACT_ATOMS: atom_id res chain seq x y z
N MET A 1 -8.33 -13.32 -27.33
CA MET A 1 -8.68 -11.89 -27.45
C MET A 1 -9.68 -11.60 -26.36
N CYS A 2 -9.13 -11.22 -25.21
CA CYS A 2 -9.86 -10.69 -24.06
C CYS A 2 -9.01 -9.47 -23.70
N ASP A 3 -9.44 -8.33 -24.21
CA ASP A 3 -8.70 -7.07 -24.16
C ASP A 3 -8.82 -6.52 -22.73
N GLY A 4 -7.75 -6.67 -21.95
CA GLY A 4 -7.63 -6.19 -20.59
C GLY A 4 -6.89 -4.85 -20.50
N ASP A 5 -7.22 -3.91 -21.39
CA ASP A 5 -6.65 -2.55 -21.47
C ASP A 5 -7.04 -1.63 -20.29
N TRP A 6 -7.29 -2.21 -19.11
CA TRP A 6 -7.79 -1.50 -17.92
C TRP A 6 -6.79 -1.42 -16.75
N GLU A 7 -5.60 -2.01 -16.84
CA GLU A 7 -4.58 -1.96 -15.75
C GLU A 7 -3.69 -0.70 -15.75
N HIS A 8 -4.05 0.33 -16.52
CA HIS A 8 -3.26 1.59 -16.61
C HIS A 8 -4.04 2.84 -16.14
N SER A 9 -4.80 2.72 -15.04
CA SER A 9 -5.34 3.90 -14.37
C SER A 9 -5.54 3.66 -12.88
N TYR A 10 -4.66 4.28 -12.09
CA TYR A 10 -4.87 4.74 -10.70
C TYR A 10 -6.01 4.03 -9.96
N GLY A 11 -5.77 2.79 -9.55
CA GLY A 11 -6.78 1.96 -8.90
C GLY A 11 -6.13 1.13 -7.80
N ILE A 12 -6.56 1.35 -6.56
CA ILE A 12 -6.18 0.54 -5.40
C ILE A 12 -6.46 -0.94 -5.72
N LYS A 13 -5.40 -1.75 -5.89
CA LYS A 13 -5.53 -3.17 -6.23
C LYS A 13 -5.72 -4.01 -4.95
N LEU A 14 -6.97 -4.31 -4.60
CA LEU A 14 -7.31 -5.16 -3.47
C LEU A 14 -7.27 -6.64 -3.90
N LEU A 15 -6.14 -7.31 -3.70
CA LEU A 15 -6.02 -8.77 -3.91
C LEU A 15 -6.36 -9.50 -2.61
N SER A 16 -7.39 -10.34 -2.65
CA SER A 16 -7.73 -11.30 -1.59
C SER A 16 -6.76 -12.48 -1.68
N ILE A 17 -5.64 -12.44 -0.95
CA ILE A 17 -4.78 -13.61 -0.75
C ILE A 17 -5.52 -14.55 0.24
N ASP A 18 -5.41 -15.86 0.07
CA ASP A 18 -5.97 -16.93 0.93
C ASP A 18 -5.72 -16.78 2.46
N ASN A 19 -4.92 -15.80 2.88
CA ASN A 19 -4.75 -15.38 4.26
C ASN A 19 -5.59 -14.10 4.48
N PRO A 20 -6.61 -14.08 5.36
CA PRO A 20 -7.49 -12.93 5.50
C PRO A 20 -6.64 -11.68 5.81
N GLY A 21 -6.75 -10.67 4.96
CA GLY A 21 -5.90 -9.49 5.01
C GLY A 21 -6.17 -8.52 3.87
N TRP A 22 -5.49 -7.38 3.92
CA TRP A 22 -5.58 -6.34 2.92
C TRP A 22 -4.22 -6.14 2.23
N SER A 23 -4.26 -5.88 0.93
CA SER A 23 -3.15 -5.34 0.16
C SER A 23 -3.61 -4.01 -0.43
N VAL A 24 -2.87 -2.95 -0.16
CA VAL A 24 -3.12 -1.58 -0.59
C VAL A 24 -1.92 -1.14 -1.41
N GLU A 25 -2.15 -0.85 -2.68
CA GLU A 25 -1.13 -0.31 -3.58
C GLU A 25 -1.63 1.06 -4.06
N ILE A 26 -0.81 2.09 -3.87
CA ILE A 26 -1.16 3.48 -4.23
C ILE A 26 0.04 4.10 -4.93
N ASN A 27 -0.18 4.56 -6.15
CA ASN A 27 0.80 5.34 -6.88
C ASN A 27 0.92 6.75 -6.26
N VAL A 28 2.14 7.17 -5.96
CA VAL A 28 2.50 8.47 -5.38
C VAL A 28 3.28 9.36 -6.35
N GLU A 29 3.37 8.99 -7.63
CA GLU A 29 3.85 9.85 -8.72
C GLU A 29 3.07 11.17 -8.76
N ALA A 30 3.76 12.26 -9.09
CA ALA A 30 3.22 13.62 -9.09
C ALA A 30 2.68 14.08 -7.73
N THR A 31 3.07 13.43 -6.63
CA THR A 31 2.85 13.90 -5.26
C THR A 31 4.19 14.25 -4.62
N LEU A 32 4.15 14.95 -3.49
CA LEU A 32 5.36 15.27 -2.71
C LEU A 32 6.10 14.03 -2.18
N ALA A 33 5.47 12.85 -2.23
CA ALA A 33 6.07 11.59 -1.84
C ALA A 33 6.71 10.83 -3.01
N GLU A 34 6.77 11.40 -4.22
CA GLU A 34 7.34 10.74 -5.41
C GLU A 34 8.81 10.32 -5.22
N GLU A 35 9.61 11.17 -4.57
CA GLU A 35 11.03 10.91 -4.30
C GLU A 35 11.27 10.14 -2.99
N VAL A 36 10.19 9.84 -2.23
CA VAL A 36 10.31 9.11 -0.97
C VAL A 36 10.51 7.63 -1.25
N SER A 37 11.53 7.05 -0.65
CA SER A 37 11.77 5.61 -0.65
C SER A 37 11.77 5.07 0.78
N ILE A 38 10.98 4.03 1.00
CA ILE A 38 10.87 3.34 2.29
C ILE A 38 11.13 1.87 2.01
N ALA A 39 12.27 1.37 2.51
CA ALA A 39 12.57 -0.05 2.47
C ALA A 39 11.45 -0.84 3.15
N TYR A 40 11.14 -2.03 2.64
CA TYR A 40 10.07 -2.85 3.17
C TYR A 40 10.28 -3.17 4.66
N GLN A 41 9.26 -2.85 5.46
CA GLN A 41 9.22 -3.09 6.89
C GLN A 41 8.01 -3.93 7.22
N LEU A 42 8.24 -5.10 7.82
CA LEU A 42 7.20 -5.95 8.38
C LEU A 42 7.18 -5.81 9.91
N VAL A 43 6.02 -5.51 10.45
CA VAL A 43 5.76 -5.49 11.89
C VAL A 43 4.73 -6.56 12.19
N GLU A 44 5.17 -7.59 12.91
CA GLU A 44 4.32 -8.68 13.38
C GLU A 44 4.35 -8.67 14.91
N LYS A 45 3.22 -8.29 15.52
CA LYS A 45 3.05 -8.32 16.98
C LYS A 45 2.41 -9.62 17.44
N ALA A 46 1.52 -10.16 16.62
CA ALA A 46 0.86 -11.44 16.82
C ALA A 46 0.40 -11.99 15.45
N LYS A 47 -0.09 -13.24 15.46
CA LYS A 47 -0.64 -13.90 14.26
C LYS A 47 -1.75 -13.08 13.57
N ASP A 48 -2.57 -12.38 14.34
CA ASP A 48 -3.69 -11.56 13.85
C ASP A 48 -3.46 -10.05 14.08
N ASP A 49 -2.19 -9.65 14.30
CA ASP A 49 -1.78 -8.23 14.41
C ASP A 49 -0.45 -8.05 13.68
N TRP A 50 -0.53 -7.83 12.38
CA TRP A 50 0.64 -7.66 11.52
C TRP A 50 0.37 -6.71 10.36
N TYR A 51 1.41 -5.99 9.96
CA TYR A 51 1.36 -5.16 8.76
C TYR A 51 2.76 -5.01 8.14
N GLY A 52 2.81 -4.86 6.82
CA GLY A 52 4.00 -4.53 6.05
C GLY A 52 3.80 -3.23 5.29
N VAL A 53 4.84 -2.38 5.21
CA VAL A 53 4.81 -1.14 4.41
C VAL A 53 6.13 -0.96 3.66
N SER A 54 6.06 -0.50 2.42
CA SER A 54 7.19 -0.01 1.62
C SER A 54 6.77 1.12 0.70
N VAL A 55 7.75 1.90 0.25
CA VAL A 55 7.61 2.82 -0.88
C VAL A 55 8.80 2.58 -1.80
N GLU A 56 8.53 2.10 -3.01
CA GLU A 56 9.54 1.90 -4.05
C GLU A 56 8.96 2.36 -5.39
N LYS A 57 9.79 3.02 -6.22
CA LYS A 57 9.41 3.48 -7.57
C LYS A 57 8.10 4.28 -7.57
N ALA A 58 7.97 5.21 -6.62
CA ALA A 58 6.77 6.02 -6.44
C ALA A 58 5.48 5.19 -6.24
N VAL A 59 5.57 4.01 -5.65
CA VAL A 59 4.42 3.19 -5.25
C VAL A 59 4.49 2.90 -3.76
N PHE A 60 3.46 3.34 -3.03
CA PHE A 60 3.21 2.90 -1.66
C PHE A 60 2.54 1.52 -1.69
N LEU A 61 3.17 0.55 -1.04
CA LEU A 61 2.61 -0.78 -0.81
C LEU A 61 2.39 -0.98 0.69
N GLY A 62 1.16 -1.31 1.06
CA GLY A 62 0.76 -1.64 2.41
C GLY A 62 0.06 -2.99 2.43
N ILE A 63 0.52 -3.92 3.27
CA ILE A 63 -0.16 -5.19 3.51
C ILE A 63 -0.47 -5.34 4.99
N GLY A 64 -1.50 -6.09 5.36
CA GLY A 64 -1.77 -6.35 6.77
C GLY A 64 -2.95 -7.27 7.01
N ASP A 65 -3.15 -7.65 8.26
CA ASP A 65 -4.31 -8.43 8.70
C ASP A 65 -5.64 -7.68 8.43
N PRO A 66 -6.81 -8.34 8.58
CA PRO A 66 -8.10 -7.78 8.20
C PRO A 66 -8.46 -6.47 8.92
N SER A 67 -7.86 -6.18 10.07
CA SER A 67 -8.09 -4.96 10.85
C SER A 67 -7.23 -3.77 10.38
N LYS A 68 -6.22 -3.99 9.52
CA LYS A 68 -5.21 -2.99 9.20
C LYS A 68 -5.54 -2.05 8.04
N LEU A 69 -6.65 -2.24 7.32
CA LEU A 69 -6.98 -1.36 6.19
C LEU A 69 -6.94 0.13 6.57
N ALA A 70 -7.65 0.52 7.64
CA ALA A 70 -7.67 1.90 8.11
C ALA A 70 -6.28 2.40 8.55
N PHE A 71 -5.48 1.52 9.16
CA PHE A 71 -4.11 1.84 9.56
C PHE A 71 -3.20 2.08 8.35
N LEU A 72 -3.28 1.23 7.32
CA LEU A 72 -2.49 1.38 6.09
C LEU A 72 -2.85 2.67 5.35
N LEU A 73 -4.14 3.01 5.27
CA LEU A 73 -4.59 4.28 4.68
C LEU A 73 -4.12 5.50 5.49
N ALA A 74 -4.11 5.41 6.82
CA ALA A 74 -3.57 6.46 7.67
C ALA A 74 -2.05 6.65 7.46
N ARG A 75 -1.29 5.56 7.26
CA ARG A 75 0.14 5.63 6.92
C ARG A 75 0.38 6.29 5.57
N PHE A 76 -0.41 5.93 4.57
CA PHE A 76 -0.37 6.61 3.27
C PHE A 76 -0.68 8.12 3.42
N LYS A 77 -1.71 8.48 4.18
CA LYS A 77 -2.03 9.89 4.44
C LYS A 77 -0.86 10.63 5.10
N GLN A 78 -0.23 10.03 6.11
CA GLN A 78 0.95 10.63 6.75
C GLN A 78 2.13 10.79 5.79
N LEU A 79 2.34 9.84 4.88
CA LEU A 79 3.39 9.90 3.86
C LEU A 79 3.21 11.14 2.97
N ILE A 80 2.00 11.38 2.45
CA ILE A 80 1.73 12.53 1.57
C ILE A 80 1.74 13.88 2.33
N GLU A 81 1.39 13.88 3.63
CA GLU A 81 1.42 15.09 4.46
C GLU A 81 2.83 15.46 4.94
N THR A 82 3.71 14.48 5.19
CA THR A 82 5.08 14.73 5.69
C THR A 82 6.03 15.18 4.58
N GLY A 83 5.69 14.92 3.31
CA GLY A 83 6.41 15.47 2.16
C GLY A 83 6.19 16.97 1.91
N SER A 84 5.35 17.65 2.71
CA SER A 84 5.04 19.10 2.60
C SER A 84 5.92 19.99 3.48
#